data_AF-A0A1L5F9A0-F1
#
_entry.id   AF-A0A1L5F9A0-F1
#
_cell.length_a   1.000
_cell.length_b   1.000
_cell.length_c   1.000
_cell.angle_alpha   90.00
_cell.angle_beta   90.00
_cell.angle_gamma   90.00
#
_symmetry.space_group_name_H-M   'P 1'
#
loop_
_entity.id
_entity.type
_entity.pdbx_description
1 polymer ?
#
loop_
_entity_poly.entity_id
_entity_poly.type
_entity_poly.pdbx_seq_one_letter_code
_entity_poly.pdbx_strand_id
1 'polypeptide(L)'
;MEITVNFYIISDDILETSKEFHSQIKTTNPIYLTLQSGDSIILGDNSGEYAVVRTIKNLHKGELDVYISKLKSKDEIMNEIEDFTSKTIKSIFESIKDTLNSEEEKDFNKA
;
A
#
# COMPACT_ATOMS: atom_id res chain seq x y z
N MET A 1 4.51 -28.34 18.96
CA MET A 1 3.62 -28.48 17.81
C MET A 1 4.23 -27.65 16.69
N GLU A 2 4.53 -28.26 15.55
CA GLU A 2 4.98 -27.50 14.36
C GLU A 2 3.77 -26.78 13.77
N ILE A 3 3.97 -25.51 13.38
CA ILE A 3 2.96 -24.68 12.73
C ILE A 3 3.49 -24.19 11.39
N THR A 4 2.59 -24.03 10.43
CA THR A 4 2.88 -23.39 9.15
C THR A 4 2.34 -21.95 9.20
N VAL A 5 3.22 -20.98 9.03
CA VAL A 5 2.89 -19.55 9.02
C VAL A 5 2.95 -19.04 7.59
N ASN A 6 1.84 -18.54 7.07
CA ASN A 6 1.73 -17.97 5.74
C ASN A 6 1.63 -16.44 5.85
N PHE A 7 2.47 -15.71 5.13
CA PHE A 7 2.44 -14.26 5.05
C PHE A 7 1.80 -13.83 3.76
N TYR A 8 0.85 -12.89 3.86
CA TYR A 8 0.16 -12.28 2.74
C TYR A 8 0.34 -10.77 2.80
N ILE A 9 0.86 -10.17 1.74
CA ILE A 9 0.88 -8.72 1.60
C ILE A 9 -0.50 -8.26 1.14
N ILE A 10 -1.03 -7.23 1.80
CA ILE A 10 -2.25 -6.54 1.39
C ILE A 10 -1.87 -5.14 0.93
N SER A 11 -2.42 -4.75 -0.22
CA SER A 11 -2.27 -3.43 -0.79
C SER A 11 -3.41 -2.54 -0.31
N ASP A 12 -3.10 -1.30 0.09
CA ASP A 12 -4.09 -0.27 0.47
C ASP A 12 -4.82 0.34 -0.75
N ASP A 13 -4.76 -0.31 -1.92
CA ASP A 13 -5.41 0.21 -3.12
C ASP A 13 -6.93 0.13 -2.95
N ILE A 14 -7.56 1.30 -3.00
CA ILE A 14 -8.90 1.63 -2.48
C ILE A 14 -10.04 0.87 -3.22
N LEU A 15 -9.71 0.09 -4.25
CA LEU A 15 -10.68 -0.52 -5.16
C LEU A 15 -10.78 -2.04 -5.05
N GLU A 16 -9.75 -2.75 -4.61
CA GLU A 16 -9.80 -4.19 -4.37
C GLU A 16 -8.79 -4.59 -3.28
N THR A 17 -9.26 -5.23 -2.20
CA THR A 17 -8.39 -5.94 -1.26
C THR A 17 -7.75 -7.14 -1.94
N SER A 18 -6.76 -6.88 -2.79
CA SER A 18 -5.89 -7.91 -3.33
C SER A 18 -4.95 -8.37 -2.23
N LYS A 19 -4.93 -9.68 -1.99
CA LYS A 19 -3.95 -10.33 -1.13
C LYS A 19 -2.96 -11.05 -2.02
N GLU A 20 -1.68 -10.80 -1.79
CA GLU A 20 -0.59 -11.48 -2.49
C GLU A 20 0.11 -12.42 -1.50
N PHE A 21 0.28 -13.69 -1.88
CA PHE A 21 1.11 -14.59 -1.09
C PHE A 21 2.56 -14.12 -1.14
N HIS A 22 3.15 -13.88 0.02
CA HIS A 22 4.51 -13.38 0.13
C HIS A 22 5.49 -14.49 0.52
N SER A 23 5.24 -15.18 1.63
CA SER A 23 6.14 -16.22 2.12
C SER A 23 5.45 -17.23 3.01
N GLN A 24 6.10 -18.38 3.22
CA GLN A 24 5.67 -19.41 4.15
C GLN A 24 6.85 -19.86 5.01
N ILE A 25 6.60 -20.05 6.30
CA ILE A 25 7.58 -20.55 7.27
C ILE A 25 6.96 -21.72 8.02
N LYS A 26 7.69 -22.83 8.11
CA LYS A 26 7.39 -23.90 9.06
C LYS A 26 8.24 -23.72 10.30
N THR A 27 7.61 -23.70 11.46
CA THR A 27 8.31 -23.36 12.70
C THR A 27 7.67 -24.01 13.91
N THR A 28 8.46 -24.24 14.95
CA THR A 28 7.98 -24.60 16.29
C THR A 28 8.05 -23.40 17.24
N ASN A 29 8.51 -22.24 16.77
CA ASN A 29 8.66 -21.05 17.59
C ASN A 29 7.28 -20.47 17.93
N PRO A 30 6.89 -20.41 19.22
CA PRO A 30 5.58 -19.94 19.62
C PRO A 30 5.36 -18.44 19.39
N ILE A 31 6.42 -17.65 19.12
CA ILE A 31 6.30 -16.20 18.90
C ILE A 31 5.34 -15.85 17.76
N TYR A 32 5.25 -16.70 16.73
CA TYR A 32 4.33 -16.46 15.62
C TYR A 32 2.87 -16.58 16.06
N LEU A 33 2.56 -17.43 17.06
CA LEU A 33 1.20 -17.57 17.60
C LEU A 33 0.75 -16.35 18.41
N THR A 34 1.68 -15.49 18.84
CA THR A 34 1.37 -14.28 19.59
C THR A 34 1.20 -13.05 18.69
N LEU A 35 1.46 -13.17 17.38
CA LEU A 35 1.25 -12.08 16.43
C LEU A 35 -0.21 -11.61 16.47
N GLN A 36 -0.37 -10.30 16.50
CA GLN A 36 -1.66 -9.61 16.54
C GLN A 36 -1.63 -8.35 15.66
N SER A 37 -2.83 -7.82 15.39
CA SER A 37 -2.97 -6.58 14.63
C SER A 37 -2.23 -5.44 15.33
N GLY A 38 -1.48 -4.64 14.57
CA GLY A 38 -0.65 -3.54 15.06
C GLY A 38 0.80 -3.92 15.37
N ASP A 39 1.15 -5.21 15.40
CA ASP A 39 2.56 -5.62 15.53
C ASP A 39 3.35 -5.22 14.28
N SER A 40 4.57 -4.70 14.47
CA SER A 40 5.53 -4.49 13.38
C SER A 40 6.38 -5.74 13.15
N ILE A 41 6.55 -6.12 11.88
CA ILE A 41 7.40 -7.20 11.44
C ILE A 41 8.47 -6.62 10.51
N ILE A 42 9.73 -7.00 10.76
CA ILE A 42 10.85 -6.70 9.88
C ILE A 42 11.23 -8.00 9.18
N LEU A 43 11.20 -7.98 7.84
CA LEU A 43 11.65 -9.11 7.05
C LEU A 43 13.19 -9.14 7.02
N GLY A 44 13.77 -10.35 7.10
CA GLY A 44 15.21 -10.53 7.24
C GLY A 44 16.03 -10.11 6.01
N ASP A 45 15.38 -9.90 4.86
CA ASP A 45 15.97 -9.34 3.65
C ASP A 45 16.01 -7.81 3.63
N ASN A 46 15.59 -7.16 4.72
CA ASN A 46 15.52 -5.71 4.85
C ASN A 46 14.61 -5.04 3.79
N SER A 47 13.67 -5.80 3.21
CA SER A 47 12.73 -5.32 2.19
C SER A 47 11.71 -4.29 2.70
N GLY A 48 11.64 -4.11 4.03
CA GLY A 48 10.85 -3.06 4.66
C GLY A 48 10.33 -3.47 6.03
N GLU A 49 9.69 -2.52 6.70
CA GLU A 49 8.88 -2.76 7.89
C GLU A 49 7.42 -2.95 7.45
N TYR A 50 6.75 -3.91 8.07
CA TYR A 50 5.37 -4.24 7.77
C TYR A 50 4.54 -4.24 9.05
N ALA A 51 3.33 -3.72 8.99
CA ALA A 51 2.36 -3.83 10.07
C ALA A 51 1.48 -5.06 9.86
N VAL A 52 1.30 -5.86 10.90
CA VAL A 52 0.28 -6.90 10.91
C VAL A 52 -1.09 -6.24 10.95
N VAL A 53 -1.89 -6.52 9.93
CA VAL A 53 -3.26 -6.02 9.82
C VAL A 53 -4.22 -7.03 10.45
N ARG A 54 -4.00 -8.32 10.18
CA ARG A 54 -4.89 -9.40 10.62
C ARG A 54 -4.14 -10.73 10.74
N THR A 55 -4.57 -11.56 11.68
CA THR A 55 -4.13 -12.96 11.80
C THR A 55 -5.32 -13.91 11.79
N ILE A 56 -5.21 -15.05 11.09
CA ILE A 56 -6.21 -16.12 11.09
C ILE A 56 -5.53 -17.43 11.53
N LYS A 57 -6.00 -18.00 12.65
CA LYS A 57 -5.46 -19.23 13.24
C LYS A 57 -6.34 -20.42 12.85
N ASN A 58 -5.78 -21.36 12.09
CA ASN A 58 -6.41 -22.65 11.79
C ASN A 58 -5.76 -23.75 12.63
N LEU A 59 -6.30 -23.94 13.84
CA LEU A 59 -5.78 -24.90 14.81
C LEU A 59 -5.93 -26.36 14.36
N HIS A 60 -6.88 -26.66 13.47
CA HIS A 60 -7.08 -28.01 12.97
C HIS A 60 -5.96 -28.44 12.02
N LYS A 61 -5.48 -27.52 11.18
CA LYS A 61 -4.38 -27.76 10.24
C LYS A 61 -3.01 -27.37 10.77
N GLY A 62 -2.95 -26.69 11.92
CA GLY A 62 -1.71 -26.12 12.45
C GLY A 62 -1.20 -24.96 11.58
N GLU A 63 -2.10 -24.18 10.98
CA GLU A 63 -1.77 -23.08 10.08
C GLU A 63 -2.09 -21.72 10.73
N LEU A 64 -1.26 -20.72 10.43
CA LEU A 64 -1.45 -19.33 10.80
C LEU A 64 -1.27 -18.46 9.57
N ASP A 65 -2.33 -17.80 9.13
CA ASP A 65 -2.24 -16.80 8.07
C ASP A 65 -2.06 -15.41 8.70
N VAL A 66 -1.00 -14.72 8.29
CA VAL A 66 -0.64 -13.38 8.75
C VAL A 66 -0.75 -12.43 7.56
N TYR A 67 -1.60 -11.43 7.68
CA TYR A 67 -1.81 -10.41 6.67
C TYR A 67 -1.07 -9.15 7.08
N ILE A 68 -0.18 -8.68 6.21
CA ILE A 68 0.76 -7.61 6.50
C ILE A 68 0.63 -6.49 5.46
N SER A 69 0.70 -5.24 5.92
CA SER A 69 0.75 -4.05 5.04
C SER A 69 2.13 -3.41 5.16
N LYS A 70 2.69 -2.98 4.02
CA LYS A 70 3.99 -2.31 3.99
C LYS A 70 3.86 -0.95 4.67
N LEU A 71 4.68 -0.69 5.69
CA LEU A 71 4.77 0.65 6.26
C LEU A 71 5.59 1.53 5.33
N LYS A 72 4.96 2.59 4.81
CA LYS A 72 5.64 3.56 3.97
C LYS A 72 6.63 4.36 4.81
N SER A 73 7.83 4.54 4.27
CA SER A 73 8.83 5.43 4.87
C SER A 73 8.40 6.89 4.76
N LYS A 74 8.96 7.76 5.62
CA LYS A 74 8.72 9.21 5.54
C LYS A 74 9.04 9.76 4.14
N ASP A 75 10.13 9.29 3.53
CA ASP A 75 10.56 9.76 2.21
C ASP A 75 9.61 9.28 1.10
N GLU A 76 9.13 8.03 1.15
CA GLU A 76 8.09 7.53 0.24
C GLU A 76 6.81 8.38 0.35
N ILE A 77 6.36 8.68 1.57
CA ILE A 77 5.19 9.53 1.81
C ILE A 77 5.40 10.94 1.24
N MET A 78 6.57 11.55 1.49
CA MET A 78 6.87 12.89 1.00
C MET A 78 6.91 12.94 -0.53
N ASN A 79 7.54 11.94 -1.17
CA ASN A 79 7.60 11.84 -2.62
C ASN A 79 6.19 11.71 -3.25
N GLU A 80 5.30 10.92 -2.65
CA GLU A 80 3.91 10.82 -3.11
C GLU A 80 3.15 12.15 -2.97
N ILE A 81 3.37 12.89 -1.89
CA ILE A 81 2.77 14.22 -1.69
C ILE A 81 3.29 15.22 -2.73
N GLU A 82 4.59 15.21 -3.01
CA GLU A 82 5.22 16.08 -4.02
C GLU A 82 4.73 15.76 -5.44
N ASP A 83 4.62 14.48 -5.79
CA ASP A 83 4.09 14.03 -7.08
C ASP A 83 2.62 14.43 -7.24
N PHE A 84 1.78 14.21 -6.22
CA PHE A 84 0.39 14.63 -6.22
C PHE A 84 0.27 16.14 -6.40
N THR A 85 1.02 16.93 -5.61
CA THR A 85 1.01 18.40 -5.68
C THR A 85 1.43 18.89 -7.06
N SER A 86 2.49 18.31 -7.63
CA SER A 86 2.98 18.66 -8.96
C SER A 86 1.94 18.37 -10.05
N LYS A 87 1.28 17.22 -9.98
CA LYS A 87 0.19 16.85 -10.90
C LYS A 87 -1.01 17.78 -10.76
N THR A 88 -1.41 18.12 -9.53
CA THR A 88 -2.52 19.05 -9.28
C THR A 88 -2.22 20.44 -9.83
N ILE A 89 -1.03 21.00 -9.54
CA ILE A 89 -0.62 22.32 -10.05
C ILE A 89 -0.60 22.32 -11.58
N LYS A 90 -0.03 21.28 -12.19
CA LYS A 90 -0.01 21.14 -13.65
C LYS A 90 -1.42 21.08 -14.24
N SER A 91 -2.32 20.31 -13.63
CA SER A 91 -3.71 20.21 -14.08
C SER A 91 -4.46 21.54 -13.99
N ILE A 92 -4.23 22.31 -12.92
CA ILE A 92 -4.81 23.65 -12.76
C ILE A 92 -4.26 24.59 -13.85
N PHE A 93 -2.95 24.55 -14.09
CA PHE A 93 -2.32 25.40 -15.10
C PHE A 93 -2.83 25.10 -16.51
N GLU A 94 -2.90 23.83 -16.91
CA GLU A 94 -3.47 23.45 -18.22
C GLU A 94 -4.95 23.87 -18.31
N SER A 95 -5.74 23.72 -17.23
CA SER A 95 -7.14 24.17 -17.22
C SER A 95 -7.27 25.69 -17.42
N ILE A 96 -6.41 26.50 -16.79
CA ILE A 96 -6.37 27.96 -16.98
C ILE A 96 -5.98 28.29 -18.41
N LYS A 97 -4.92 27.65 -18.93
CA LYS A 97 -4.42 27.85 -20.28
C LYS A 97 -5.49 27.49 -21.33
N ASP A 98 -6.19 26.38 -21.16
CA ASP A 98 -7.28 25.96 -22.03
C ASP A 98 -8.43 26.99 -22.00
N THR A 99 -8.74 27.53 -20.82
CA THR A 99 -9.75 28.59 -20.68
C THR A 99 -9.34 29.85 -21.46
N LEU A 100 -8.11 30.34 -21.29
CA LEU A 100 -7.61 31.54 -21.97
C LEU A 100 -7.52 31.36 -23.50
N ASN A 101 -7.00 30.23 -23.97
CA ASN A 101 -6.94 29.94 -25.41
C ASN A 101 -8.35 29.86 -26.03
N SER A 102 -9.35 29.37 -25.28
CA SER A 102 -10.74 29.31 -25.74
C SER A 102 -11.43 30.67 -25.82
N GLU A 103 -10.93 31.68 -25.10
CA GLU A 103 -11.41 33.07 -25.17
C GLU A 103 -10.83 33.80 -26.39
N GLU A 104 -9.55 33.58 -26.71
CA GLU A 104 -8.91 34.16 -27.90
C GLU A 104 -9.56 33.70 -29.21
N GLU A 105 -9.92 32.41 -29.35
CA GLU A 105 -10.58 31.88 -30.56
C GLU A 105 -12.01 32.43 -30.79
N LYS A 106 -12.67 32.94 -29.76
CA LYS A 106 -14.02 33.54 -29.88
C LYS A 106 -13.99 34.98 -30.39
N ASP A 107 -12.93 35.72 -30.13
CA ASP A 107 -12.78 37.11 -30.60
C ASP A 107 -12.32 37.18 -32.06
N PHE A 108 -11.58 36.19 -32.58
CA PHE A 108 -11.21 36.12 -34.00
C PHE A 108 -12.37 35.78 -34.95
N ASN A 109 -13.47 35.21 -34.44
CA ASN A 109 -14.66 34.84 -35.24
C ASN A 109 -15.76 35.92 -35.25
N LYS A 110 -15.50 37.12 -34.70
CA LYS A 110 -16.45 38.24 -34.63
C LYS A 110 -16.17 39.42 -35.58
N ALA A 111 -15.23 39.27 -36.54
CA ALA A 111 -14.92 40.28 -37.55
C ALA A 111 -15.56 39.96 -38.91
#